data_AF-A0A3E0TPY0-F1
#
_entry.id   AF-A0A3E0TPY0-F1
#
_cell.length_a   1.000
_cell.length_b   1.000
_cell.length_c   1.000
_cell.angle_alpha   90.00
_cell.angle_beta   90.00
_cell.angle_gamma   90.00
#
_symmetry.space_group_name_H-M   'P 1'
#
loop_
_entity.id
_entity.type
_entity.pdbx_description
1 polymer ?
#
loop_
_entity_poly.entity_id
_entity_poly.type
_entity_poly.pdbx_seq_one_letter_code
_entity_poly.pdbx_strand_id
1 'polypeptide(L)'
;MKNRFIYKALFTVLMILNIHDVYAGYQLSEVPEYEPSNPIILSIVLWLSNSLIVFAAFGAAFKKYWIVNFKFWCSVVLIDVFASGFSVYFEFLAGGYAEDEMIGVSLVTFVVLCVYLLAPLRYCQDIRGLCLAREK
;
A
#
# COMPACT_ATOMS: atom_id res chain seq x y z
N MET A 1 15.64 19.09 16.17
CA MET A 1 14.65 18.61 15.18
C MET A 1 13.26 18.94 15.71
N LYS A 2 12.65 20.02 15.21
CA LYS A 2 11.35 20.54 15.70
C LYS A 2 10.24 19.50 15.51
N ASN A 3 9.34 19.48 16.48
CA ASN A 3 8.37 18.43 16.80
C ASN A 3 7.59 17.92 15.58
N ARG A 4 7.85 16.67 15.14
CA ARG A 4 7.16 16.02 14.00
C ARG A 4 5.81 15.41 14.37
N PHE A 5 5.24 15.81 15.50
CA PHE A 5 3.98 15.28 16.02
C PHE A 5 2.83 15.49 15.03
N ILE A 6 2.77 16.65 14.39
CA ILE A 6 1.75 16.98 13.38
C ILE A 6 1.81 16.00 12.20
N TYR A 7 3.00 15.69 11.69
CA TYR A 7 3.15 14.73 10.58
C TYR A 7 2.74 13.31 10.98
N LYS A 8 3.00 12.90 12.23
CA LYS A 8 2.57 11.59 12.74
C LYS A 8 1.04 11.53 12.88
N ALA A 9 0.43 12.57 13.44
CA ALA A 9 -1.02 12.64 13.61
C ALA A 9 -1.73 12.68 12.26
N LEU A 10 -1.24 13.52 11.32
CA LEU A 10 -1.75 13.60 9.96
C LEU A 10 -1.64 12.24 9.25
N PHE A 11 -0.50 11.56 9.40
CA PHE A 11 -0.30 10.22 8.85
C PHE A 11 -1.32 9.21 9.41
N THR A 12 -1.52 9.18 10.73
CA THR A 12 -2.50 8.28 11.35
C THR A 12 -3.93 8.57 10.87
N VAL A 13 -4.32 9.84 10.75
CA VAL A 13 -5.65 10.23 10.25
C VAL A 13 -5.83 9.79 8.79
N LEU A 14 -4.83 10.04 7.93
CA LEU A 14 -4.86 9.61 6.53
C LEU A 14 -4.97 8.09 6.41
N MET A 15 -4.28 7.33 7.26
CA MET A 15 -4.38 5.88 7.30
C MET A 15 -5.77 5.39 7.70
N ILE A 16 -6.43 6.02 8.68
CA ILE A 16 -7.78 5.64 9.11
C ILE A 16 -8.81 5.97 8.02
N LEU A 17 -8.71 7.15 7.41
CA LEU A 17 -9.58 7.55 6.29
C LEU A 17 -9.41 6.60 5.10
N ASN A 18 -8.19 6.18 4.80
CA ASN A 18 -7.92 5.21 3.74
C ASN A 18 -8.60 3.85 4.01
N ILE A 19 -8.62 3.36 5.26
CA ILE A 19 -9.37 2.14 5.62
C ILE A 19 -10.86 2.30 5.33
N HIS A 20 -11.42 3.42 5.77
CA HIS A 20 -12.84 3.69 5.63
C HIS A 20 -13.25 3.75 4.15
N ASP A 21 -12.49 4.47 3.33
CA ASP A 21 -12.78 4.63 1.90
C ASP A 21 -12.64 3.30 1.15
N VAL A 22 -11.61 2.51 1.47
CA VAL A 22 -11.42 1.17 0.89
C VAL A 22 -12.56 0.23 1.28
N TYR A 23 -12.94 0.22 2.56
CA TYR A 23 -14.05 -0.61 3.04
C TYR A 23 -15.38 -0.20 2.40
N ALA A 24 -15.66 1.10 2.32
CA ALA A 24 -16.85 1.64 1.67
C ALA A 24 -16.87 1.29 0.17
N GLY A 25 -15.74 1.41 -0.52
CA GLY A 25 -15.61 1.06 -1.93
C GLY A 25 -15.94 -0.41 -2.22
N TYR A 26 -15.58 -1.33 -1.32
CA TYR A 26 -15.95 -2.75 -1.46
C TYR A 26 -17.40 -3.07 -1.08
N GLN A 27 -18.12 -2.18 -0.41
CA GLN A 27 -19.52 -2.38 0.02
C GLN A 27 -20.55 -1.72 -0.91
N LEU A 28 -20.10 -0.87 -1.84
CA LEU A 28 -20.96 -0.07 -2.73
C LEU A 28 -21.20 -0.72 -4.11
N SER A 29 -20.89 -2.01 -4.28
CA SER A 29 -21.10 -2.70 -5.55
C SER A 29 -22.58 -2.73 -5.91
N GLU A 30 -22.95 -2.13 -7.05
CA GLU A 30 -24.30 -2.22 -7.60
C GLU A 30 -24.61 -3.63 -8.15
N VAL A 31 -23.58 -4.48 -8.28
CA VAL A 31 -23.67 -5.85 -8.80
C VAL A 31 -23.21 -6.86 -7.74
N PRO A 32 -24.15 -7.55 -7.04
CA PRO A 32 -23.83 -8.47 -5.95
C PRO A 32 -22.98 -9.68 -6.37
N GLU A 33 -23.02 -10.07 -7.65
CA GLU A 33 -22.24 -11.21 -8.18
C GLU A 33 -20.73 -10.95 -8.22
N TYR A 34 -20.30 -9.68 -8.17
CA TYR A 34 -18.88 -9.31 -8.24
C TYR A 34 -18.31 -8.80 -6.91
N GLU A 35 -19.09 -8.86 -5.83
CA GLU A 35 -18.55 -8.56 -4.50
C GLU A 35 -17.47 -9.59 -4.12
N PRO A 36 -16.32 -9.14 -3.59
CA PRO A 36 -15.35 -10.08 -3.07
C PRO A 36 -15.97 -10.88 -1.93
N SER A 37 -15.71 -12.19 -1.87
CA SER A 37 -16.32 -13.05 -0.83
C SER A 37 -16.00 -12.62 0.60
N ASN A 38 -14.93 -11.83 0.79
CA ASN A 38 -14.50 -11.31 2.09
C ASN A 38 -13.92 -9.87 1.96
N PRO A 39 -14.77 -8.83 1.81
CA PRO A 39 -14.31 -7.44 1.61
C PRO A 39 -13.52 -6.91 2.81
N ILE A 40 -13.85 -7.35 4.02
CA ILE A 40 -13.17 -6.98 5.27
C ILE A 40 -11.71 -7.46 5.25
N ILE A 41 -11.45 -8.68 4.78
CA ILE A 41 -10.10 -9.25 4.76
C ILE A 41 -9.22 -8.46 3.79
N LEU A 42 -9.73 -8.17 2.58
CA LEU A 42 -9.02 -7.34 1.61
C LEU A 42 -8.72 -5.95 2.16
N SER A 43 -9.69 -5.32 2.84
CA SER A 43 -9.52 -4.02 3.48
C SER A 43 -8.42 -4.04 4.55
N ILE A 44 -8.39 -5.07 5.41
CA ILE A 44 -7.36 -5.24 6.44
C ILE A 44 -5.98 -5.49 5.82
N VAL A 45 -5.89 -6.33 4.78
CA VAL A 45 -4.63 -6.62 4.09
C VAL A 45 -4.07 -5.37 3.41
N LEU A 46 -4.92 -4.62 2.71
CA LEU A 46 -4.53 -3.36 2.07
C LEU A 46 -4.07 -2.34 3.11
N TRP A 47 -4.80 -2.21 4.22
CA TRP A 47 -4.40 -1.32 5.30
C TRP A 47 -3.06 -1.71 5.94
N LEU A 48 -2.86 -3.00 6.23
CA LEU A 48 -1.65 -3.49 6.87
C LEU A 48 -0.44 -3.32 5.93
N SER A 49 -0.60 -3.67 4.65
CA SER A 49 0.44 -3.47 3.64
C SER A 49 0.79 -1.99 3.47
N ASN A 50 -0.20 -1.10 3.29
CA ASN A 50 0.03 0.35 3.25
C ASN A 50 0.74 0.87 4.51
N SER A 51 0.33 0.41 5.70
CA SER A 51 0.99 0.79 6.96
C SER A 51 2.46 0.39 6.98
N LEU A 52 2.77 -0.82 6.52
CA LEU A 52 4.13 -1.34 6.45
C LEU A 52 4.96 -0.62 5.38
N ILE A 53 4.38 -0.28 4.23
CA ILE A 53 5.05 0.49 3.18
C ILE A 53 5.44 1.87 3.68
N VAL A 54 4.53 2.58 4.35
CA VAL A 54 4.86 3.89 4.89
C VAL A 54 5.85 3.79 6.04
N PHE A 55 5.76 2.74 6.86
CA PHE A 55 6.79 2.44 7.85
C PHE A 55 8.17 2.22 7.21
N ALA A 56 8.24 1.48 6.10
CA ALA A 56 9.47 1.29 5.33
C ALA A 56 9.99 2.61 4.76
N ALA A 57 9.11 3.45 4.21
CA ALA A 57 9.46 4.77 3.70
C ALA A 57 9.99 5.70 4.82
N PHE A 58 9.37 5.67 5.99
CA PHE A 58 9.84 6.38 7.18
C PHE A 58 11.21 5.87 7.63
N GLY A 59 11.38 4.54 7.65
CA GLY A 59 12.66 3.91 7.96
C GLY A 59 13.77 4.33 6.99
N ALA A 60 13.48 4.37 5.69
CA ALA A 60 14.42 4.82 4.65
C ALA A 60 14.80 6.30 4.85
N ALA A 61 13.82 7.17 5.08
CA ALA A 61 14.05 8.60 5.26
C ALA A 61 14.92 8.92 6.48
N PHE A 62 14.85 8.12 7.55
CA PHE A 62 15.63 8.33 8.78
C PHE A 62 16.78 7.34 8.97
N LYS A 63 17.05 6.50 7.96
CA LYS A 63 18.06 5.43 8.04
C LYS A 63 17.89 4.56 9.30
N LYS A 64 16.64 4.25 9.65
CA LYS A 64 16.27 3.41 10.81
C LYS A 64 15.70 2.08 10.31
N TYR A 65 16.39 1.00 10.64
CA TYR A 65 16.06 -0.35 10.19
C TYR A 65 15.65 -1.21 11.39
N TRP A 66 14.34 -1.33 11.63
CA TRP A 66 13.82 -2.11 12.76
C TRP A 66 13.74 -3.60 12.47
N ILE A 67 13.24 -3.97 11.29
CA ILE A 67 13.11 -5.36 10.85
C ILE A 67 14.16 -5.61 9.78
N VAL A 68 15.29 -6.22 10.14
CA VAL A 68 16.40 -6.49 9.21
C VAL A 68 16.17 -7.85 8.52
N ASN A 69 15.15 -7.92 7.68
CA ASN A 69 14.85 -9.11 6.88
C ASN A 69 14.43 -8.69 5.46
N PHE A 70 15.32 -8.92 4.49
CA PHE A 70 15.09 -8.54 3.10
C PHE A 70 13.84 -9.22 2.49
N LYS A 71 13.66 -10.52 2.74
CA LYS A 71 12.54 -11.28 2.18
C LYS A 71 11.20 -10.76 2.69
N PHE A 72 11.12 -10.40 3.97
CA PHE A 72 9.92 -9.81 4.56
C PHE A 72 9.50 -8.54 3.82
N TRP A 73 10.41 -7.59 3.62
CA TRP A 73 10.07 -6.32 2.98
C TRP A 73 9.75 -6.46 1.49
N CYS A 74 10.42 -7.38 0.77
CA CYS A 74 10.02 -7.72 -0.59
C CYS A 74 8.60 -8.30 -0.65
N SER A 75 8.23 -9.19 0.27
CA SER A 75 6.87 -9.72 0.33
C SER A 75 5.84 -8.62 0.62
N VAL A 76 6.15 -7.67 1.52
CA VAL A 76 5.26 -6.52 1.79
C VAL A 76 5.02 -5.69 0.52
N VAL A 77 6.08 -5.38 -0.23
CA VAL A 77 5.98 -4.64 -1.52
C VAL A 77 5.13 -5.42 -2.53
N LEU A 78 5.34 -6.73 -2.66
CA LEU A 78 4.55 -7.54 -3.57
C LEU A 78 3.07 -7.56 -3.17
N ILE A 79 2.78 -7.78 -1.89
CA ILE A 79 1.40 -7.78 -1.37
C ILE A 79 0.71 -6.45 -1.65
N ASP A 80 1.39 -5.32 -1.42
CA ASP A 80 0.87 -3.97 -1.66
C ASP A 80 0.49 -3.73 -3.13
N VAL A 81 1.35 -4.16 -4.07
CA VAL A 81 1.09 -4.09 -5.51
C VAL A 81 -0.15 -4.90 -5.89
N PHE A 82 -0.23 -6.16 -5.44
CA PHE A 82 -1.38 -7.00 -5.75
C PHE A 82 -2.66 -6.47 -5.11
N ALA A 83 -2.60 -6.05 -3.85
CA ALA A 83 -3.76 -5.52 -3.14
C ALA A 83 -4.29 -4.23 -3.79
N SER A 84 -3.39 -3.34 -4.22
CA SER A 84 -3.76 -2.13 -4.98
C SER A 84 -4.40 -2.48 -6.32
N GLY A 85 -3.84 -3.44 -7.05
CA GLY A 85 -4.41 -3.93 -8.31
C GLY A 85 -5.79 -4.56 -8.15
N PHE A 86 -5.97 -5.39 -7.11
CA PHE A 86 -7.27 -5.97 -6.77
C PHE A 86 -8.29 -4.89 -6.40
N SER A 87 -7.88 -3.84 -5.67
CA SER A 87 -8.76 -2.73 -5.32
C SER A 87 -9.34 -2.06 -6.57
N VAL A 88 -8.49 -1.68 -7.53
CA VAL A 88 -8.93 -1.07 -8.80
C VAL A 88 -9.84 -2.02 -9.59
N TYR A 89 -9.49 -3.30 -9.63
CA TYR A 89 -10.28 -4.31 -10.33
C TYR A 89 -11.69 -4.46 -9.75
N PHE A 90 -11.81 -4.57 -8.42
CA PHE A 90 -13.11 -4.71 -7.77
C PHE A 90 -13.92 -3.41 -7.81
N GLU A 91 -13.27 -2.25 -7.73
CA GLU A 91 -13.94 -0.95 -7.89
C GLU A 91 -14.53 -0.80 -9.30
N PHE A 92 -13.82 -1.28 -10.33
CA PHE A 92 -14.35 -1.35 -11.69
C PHE A 92 -15.55 -2.30 -11.78
N LEU A 93 -15.44 -3.52 -11.25
CA LEU A 93 -16.55 -4.49 -11.27
C LEU A 93 -17.78 -4.01 -10.48
N ALA A 94 -17.58 -3.19 -9.47
CA ALA A 94 -18.63 -2.55 -8.69
C ALA A 94 -19.39 -1.44 -9.46
N GLY A 95 -18.97 -1.12 -10.69
CA GLY A 95 -19.54 -0.05 -11.51
C GLY A 95 -18.93 1.33 -11.25
N GLY A 96 -17.77 1.40 -10.56
CA GLY A 96 -17.13 2.67 -10.23
C GLY A 96 -16.61 3.47 -11.43
N TYR A 97 -16.39 2.80 -12.58
CA TYR A 97 -15.84 3.40 -13.79
C TYR A 97 -16.45 2.78 -15.05
N ALA A 98 -16.59 3.57 -16.11
CA ALA A 98 -16.84 3.02 -17.45
C ALA A 98 -15.60 2.29 -18.00
N GLU A 99 -15.76 1.42 -19.01
CA GLU A 99 -14.65 0.63 -19.60
C GLU A 99 -13.51 1.50 -20.16
N ASP A 100 -13.84 2.64 -20.75
CA ASP A 100 -12.88 3.61 -21.28
C ASP A 100 -12.18 4.40 -20.18
N GLU A 101 -12.88 4.70 -19.09
CA GLU A 101 -12.31 5.33 -17.89
C GLU A 101 -11.34 4.40 -17.16
N MET A 102 -11.63 3.09 -17.12
CA MET A 102 -10.80 2.07 -16.47
C MET A 102 -9.35 2.11 -16.95
N ILE A 103 -9.13 2.32 -18.26
CA ILE A 103 -7.78 2.40 -18.83
C ILE A 103 -7.04 3.62 -18.28
N GLY A 104 -7.71 4.78 -18.24
CA GLY A 104 -7.14 6.03 -17.73
C GLY A 104 -6.81 5.93 -16.25
N VAL A 105 -7.75 5.46 -15.44
CA VAL A 105 -7.58 5.26 -13.99
C VAL A 105 -6.46 4.27 -13.71
N SER A 106 -6.41 3.14 -14.42
CA SER A 106 -5.36 2.13 -14.25
C SER A 106 -3.97 2.68 -14.57
N LEU A 107 -3.84 3.47 -15.64
CA LEU A 107 -2.56 4.10 -16.01
C LEU A 107 -2.09 5.12 -14.98
N VAL A 108 -2.99 5.99 -14.51
CA VAL A 108 -2.68 6.98 -13.47
C VAL A 108 -2.29 6.27 -12.18
N THR A 109 -3.07 5.28 -11.75
CA THR A 109 -2.79 4.49 -10.55
C THR A 109 -1.46 3.76 -10.66
N PHE A 110 -1.13 3.18 -11.82
CA PHE A 110 0.16 2.53 -12.04
C PHE A 110 1.33 3.50 -11.89
N VAL A 111 1.24 4.70 -12.49
CA VAL A 111 2.31 5.72 -12.37
C VAL A 111 2.47 6.17 -10.92
N VAL A 112 1.36 6.44 -10.22
CA VAL A 112 1.37 6.81 -8.81
C VAL A 112 1.96 5.70 -7.95
N LEU A 113 1.59 4.44 -8.22
CA LEU A 113 2.13 3.27 -7.54
C LEU A 113 3.65 3.14 -7.77
N CYS A 114 4.14 3.33 -8.99
CA CYS A 114 5.58 3.32 -9.26
C CYS A 114 6.34 4.36 -8.42
N VAL A 115 5.82 5.58 -8.33
CA VAL A 115 6.43 6.64 -7.51
C VAL A 115 6.38 6.29 -6.02
N TYR A 116 5.23 5.79 -5.56
CA TYR A 116 5.00 5.38 -4.17
C TYR A 116 5.96 4.26 -3.73
N LEU A 117 6.24 3.30 -4.62
CA LEU A 117 7.11 2.17 -4.35
C LEU A 117 8.61 2.50 -4.34
N LEU A 118 9.05 3.67 -4.79
CA LEU A 118 10.48 4.04 -4.78
C LEU A 118 11.07 4.01 -3.36
N ALA A 119 10.36 4.58 -2.39
CA ALA A 119 10.81 4.64 -1.00
C ALA A 119 10.93 3.26 -0.32
N PRO A 120 9.91 2.38 -0.35
CA PRO A 120 10.03 1.04 0.22
C PRO A 120 11.02 0.15 -0.56
N LEU A 121 11.16 0.31 -1.88
CA LEU A 121 12.19 -0.41 -2.64
C LEU A 121 13.59 0.01 -2.21
N ARG A 122 13.82 1.32 -1.97
CA ARG A 122 15.09 1.78 -1.42
C ARG A 122 15.35 1.20 -0.04
N TYR A 123 14.33 1.12 0.81
CA TYR A 123 14.44 0.46 2.12
C TYR A 123 14.87 -1.02 2.01
N CYS A 124 14.30 -1.75 1.05
CA CYS A 124 14.69 -3.15 0.78
C CYS A 124 16.17 -3.26 0.37
N GLN A 125 16.66 -2.36 -0.49
CA GLN A 125 18.06 -2.34 -0.92
C GLN A 125 19.00 -2.09 0.26
N ASP A 126 18.68 -1.13 1.11
CA ASP A 126 19.49 -0.81 2.28
C ASP A 126 19.55 -2.00 3.26
N ILE A 127 18.41 -2.67 3.51
CA ILE A 127 18.36 -3.87 4.36
C ILE A 127 19.18 -5.02 3.76
N ARG A 128 19.11 -5.22 2.44
CA ARG A 128 19.94 -6.23 1.77
C ARG A 128 21.43 -5.97 2.01
N GLY A 129 21.86 -4.71 1.89
CA GLY A 129 23.24 -4.32 2.20
C GLY A 129 23.64 -4.64 3.64
N LEU A 130 22.74 -4.37 4.61
CA LEU A 130 22.97 -4.69 6.02
C LEU A 130 23.03 -6.20 6.29
N CYS A 131 22.19 -7.01 5.63
CA CYS A 131 22.23 -8.47 5.76
C CYS A 131 23.56 -9.04 5.26
N LEU A 132 24.02 -8.61 4.07
CA LEU A 132 25.28 -9.07 3.48
C LEU A 132 26.51 -8.65 4.31
N ALA A 133 26.45 -7.50 5.00
CA ALA A 133 27.51 -7.04 5.88
C ALA A 133 27.63 -7.85 7.18
N ARG A 134 26.58 -8.56 7.60
CA ARG A 134 26.59 -9.44 8.80
C ARG A 134 27.13 -10.84 8.52
N GLU A 135 27.20 -11.24 7.26
CA GLU A 135 27.69 -12.55 6.83
C GLU A 135 29.21 -12.58 6.57
N LYS A 136 29.89 -11.43 6.72
CA LYS A 136 31.35 -11.27 6.61
C LYS A 136 31.98 -11.09 7.98
#